data_AF-A0A7S0U2Z2-F1
#
_entry.id   AF-A0A7S0U2Z2-F1
#
_cell.length_a   1.000
_cell.length_b   1.000
_cell.length_c   1.000
_cell.angle_alpha   90.00
_cell.angle_beta   90.00
_cell.angle_gamma   90.00
#
_symmetry.space_group_name_H-M   'P 1'
#
loop_
_entity.id
_entity.type
_entity.pdbx_description
1 polymer ?
#
loop_
_entity_poly.entity_id
_entity_poly.type
_entity_poly.pdbx_seq_one_letter_code
_entity_poly.pdbx_strand_id
1 'polypeptide(L)'
;GEAPAEGGEEAPAPADAAPAEAAADEAPAAAAAEGEAAGGEAAAAAEEEGGGFKLPKIEDAFDAWLAAQLEASPADDKDTEDFKYITFTELPPFVGSHKSLMRKVLTPELFEKLKDVKSSKGYTLSNGMQAGVLRPHLGVGFTAGDEECFELF
;
A
#
# COMPACT_ATOMS: atom_id res chain seq x y z
N GLY A 1 -26.35 13.98 -59.04
CA GLY A 1 -25.25 13.22 -58.43
C GLY A 1 -25.77 12.65 -57.14
N GLU A 2 -25.33 11.43 -56.82
CA GLU A 2 -25.65 10.59 -55.67
C GLU A 2 -25.95 11.29 -54.32
N ALA A 3 -27.06 10.85 -53.68
CA ALA A 3 -27.16 10.14 -52.40
C ALA A 3 -26.42 10.65 -51.10
N PRO A 4 -26.90 10.25 -49.90
CA PRO A 4 -27.23 11.16 -48.78
C PRO A 4 -26.50 10.77 -47.47
N ALA A 5 -27.12 11.08 -46.30
CA ALA A 5 -26.80 10.69 -44.92
C ALA A 5 -25.88 11.68 -44.17
N GLU A 6 -26.06 12.05 -42.90
CA GLU A 6 -26.88 11.48 -41.81
C GLU A 6 -26.89 12.44 -40.59
N GLY A 7 -27.91 12.30 -39.72
CA GLY A 7 -27.97 12.60 -38.26
C GLY A 7 -27.53 13.97 -37.75
N GLY A 8 -28.32 14.76 -37.00
CA GLY A 8 -29.05 14.37 -35.79
C GLY A 8 -28.04 13.84 -34.76
N GLU A 9 -27.78 14.42 -33.59
CA GLU A 9 -28.70 14.99 -32.62
C GLU A 9 -27.87 15.65 -31.49
N GLU A 10 -28.49 16.61 -30.83
CA GLU A 10 -28.10 17.29 -29.61
C GLU A 10 -27.69 16.31 -28.49
N ALA A 11 -26.51 16.51 -27.88
CA ALA A 11 -26.13 15.82 -26.65
C ALA A 11 -26.25 16.79 -25.46
N PRO A 12 -27.18 16.52 -24.52
CA PRO A 12 -27.40 17.33 -23.33
C PRO A 12 -26.40 16.99 -22.20
N ALA A 13 -26.08 17.96 -21.35
CA ALA A 13 -25.66 17.67 -19.98
C ALA A 13 -26.84 17.03 -19.23
N PRO A 14 -26.64 16.04 -18.35
CA PRO A 14 -26.53 16.31 -16.89
C PRO A 14 -25.61 15.23 -16.22
N ALA A 15 -25.40 15.08 -14.91
CA ALA A 15 -26.14 15.41 -13.71
C ALA A 15 -25.21 15.33 -12.47
N ASP A 16 -25.54 16.14 -11.47
CA ASP A 16 -25.28 15.92 -10.05
C ASP A 16 -26.10 14.71 -9.57
N ALA A 17 -25.48 13.72 -8.90
CA ALA A 17 -26.17 12.80 -7.96
C ALA A 17 -25.19 11.79 -7.30
N ALA A 18 -24.86 12.08 -6.04
CA ALA A 18 -25.11 11.21 -4.88
C ALA A 18 -24.46 9.79 -4.76
N PRO A 19 -24.48 9.21 -3.54
CA PRO A 19 -23.42 8.36 -2.99
C PRO A 19 -23.63 6.86 -3.26
N ALA A 20 -22.55 6.09 -3.29
CA ALA A 20 -22.58 4.63 -3.15
C ALA A 20 -21.95 4.30 -1.79
N GLU A 21 -22.73 4.24 -0.72
CA GLU A 21 -23.46 3.06 -0.22
C GLU A 21 -22.60 1.79 -0.10
N ALA A 22 -22.56 1.33 1.14
CA ALA A 22 -21.81 0.21 1.65
C ALA A 22 -22.28 -1.11 1.05
N ALA A 23 -21.31 -1.96 0.69
CA ALA A 23 -21.51 -3.38 0.59
C ALA A 23 -20.52 -4.05 1.53
N ALA A 24 -21.02 -4.43 2.70
CA ALA A 24 -20.41 -5.47 3.52
C ALA A 24 -20.47 -6.79 2.73
N ASP A 25 -19.36 -7.52 2.64
CA ASP A 25 -19.36 -8.98 2.84
C ASP A 25 -17.94 -9.56 2.90
N GLU A 26 -17.74 -10.38 3.93
CA GLU A 26 -16.71 -11.41 4.19
C GLU A 26 -15.35 -11.33 3.47
N ALA A 27 -14.33 -10.95 4.24
CA ALA A 27 -12.95 -11.30 3.93
C ALA A 27 -12.70 -12.78 4.28
N PRO A 28 -12.37 -13.66 3.32
CA PRO A 28 -11.85 -14.96 3.67
C PRO A 28 -10.42 -14.80 4.19
N ALA A 29 -10.20 -15.32 5.39
CA ALA A 29 -8.88 -15.67 5.88
C ALA A 29 -8.17 -16.56 4.85
N ALA A 30 -7.09 -16.08 4.26
CA ALA A 30 -6.16 -16.89 3.46
C ALA A 30 -4.84 -16.94 4.24
N ALA A 31 -4.65 -17.96 5.09
CA ALA A 31 -4.14 -19.27 4.71
C ALA A 31 -2.74 -19.15 4.08
N ALA A 32 -1.75 -19.32 4.95
CA ALA A 32 -0.36 -19.51 4.57
C ALA A 32 -0.24 -20.70 3.61
N ALA A 33 0.27 -20.46 2.41
CA ALA A 33 0.80 -21.50 1.55
C ALA A 33 2.31 -21.56 1.74
N GLU A 34 2.78 -22.65 2.32
CA GLU A 34 4.19 -22.96 2.53
C GLU A 34 4.91 -23.14 1.19
N GLY A 35 5.92 -22.29 0.96
CA GLY A 35 6.97 -22.50 -0.03
C GLY A 35 8.30 -22.57 0.70
N GLU A 36 8.78 -23.79 0.93
CA GLU A 36 10.07 -24.10 1.55
C GLU A 36 11.23 -23.63 0.65
N ALA A 37 12.05 -22.70 1.15
CA ALA A 37 13.42 -22.50 0.72
C ALA A 37 14.26 -21.97 1.89
N ALA A 38 15.31 -22.72 2.19
CA ALA A 38 16.06 -22.71 3.43
C ALA A 38 16.98 -21.49 3.65
N GLY A 39 17.16 -21.16 4.94
CA GLY A 39 18.46 -20.79 5.50
C GLY A 39 18.70 -19.30 5.71
N GLY A 40 18.60 -18.85 6.96
CA GLY A 40 19.09 -17.52 7.35
C GLY A 40 18.66 -17.06 8.74
N GLU A 41 19.33 -17.60 9.76
CA GLU A 41 19.62 -17.04 11.09
C GLU A 41 18.59 -16.10 11.75
N ALA A 42 18.03 -16.59 12.85
CA ALA A 42 17.15 -15.87 13.76
C ALA A 42 17.76 -14.56 14.28
N ALA A 43 17.04 -13.45 14.09
CA ALA A 43 17.22 -12.24 14.89
C ALA A 43 15.99 -12.06 15.78
N ALA A 44 16.22 -12.15 17.08
CA ALA A 44 15.23 -12.06 18.13
C ALA A 44 14.38 -10.79 18.00
N ALA A 45 13.07 -10.96 17.82
CA ALA A 45 12.10 -9.92 18.13
C ALA A 45 11.97 -9.89 19.67
N ALA A 46 12.37 -8.78 20.28
CA ALA A 46 12.10 -8.54 21.68
C ALA A 46 10.59 -8.39 21.87
N GLU A 47 10.00 -9.28 22.65
CA GLU A 47 8.65 -9.11 23.21
C GLU A 47 8.71 -8.06 24.33
N GLU A 48 7.84 -7.06 24.25
CA GLU A 48 7.49 -6.15 25.34
C GLU A 48 5.96 -6.03 25.35
N GLU A 49 5.34 -6.65 26.36
CA GLU A 49 3.90 -6.64 26.62
C GLU A 49 3.38 -5.20 26.81
N GLY A 50 2.30 -4.88 26.10
CA GLY A 50 1.57 -3.62 26.22
C GLY A 50 0.96 -3.25 24.86
N GLY A 51 -0.32 -3.61 24.70
CA GLY A 51 -1.11 -3.48 23.47
C GLY A 51 -1.14 -2.05 22.95
N GLY A 52 -0.79 -1.89 21.68
CA GLY A 52 -0.70 -0.59 21.03
C GLY A 52 0.35 -0.61 19.92
N PHE A 53 -0.07 -0.16 18.74
CA PHE A 53 0.74 -0.14 17.53
C PHE A 53 2.00 0.70 17.77
N LYS A 54 3.16 0.02 17.78
CA LYS A 54 4.46 0.63 18.01
C LYS A 54 5.22 0.74 16.70
N LEU A 55 5.59 1.96 16.34
CA LEU A 55 6.51 2.18 15.23
C LEU A 55 7.93 1.71 15.61
N PRO A 56 8.66 1.09 14.67
CA PRO A 56 10.05 0.73 14.88
C PRO A 56 10.92 2.00 15.00
N LYS A 57 11.99 1.91 15.80
CA LYS A 57 13.00 2.96 15.90
C LYS A 57 14.11 2.67 14.91
N ILE A 58 14.30 3.54 13.92
CA ILE A 58 15.28 3.36 12.85
C ILE A 58 16.34 4.46 12.94
N GLU A 59 15.93 5.70 12.72
CA GLU A 59 16.76 6.90 12.89
C GLU A 59 15.85 8.10 13.18
N ASP A 60 16.27 9.02 14.05
CA ASP A 60 15.40 10.08 14.59
C ASP A 60 14.64 10.88 13.51
N ALA A 61 15.32 11.24 12.41
CA ALA A 61 14.72 11.98 11.31
C ALA A 61 13.69 11.14 10.51
N PHE A 62 13.98 9.85 10.33
CA PHE A 62 13.08 8.91 9.66
C PHE A 62 11.86 8.61 10.54
N ASP A 63 12.07 8.44 11.84
CA ASP A 63 11.03 8.13 12.81
C ASP A 63 10.04 9.31 12.92
N ALA A 64 10.53 10.55 12.90
CA ALA A 64 9.70 11.75 12.84
C ALA A 64 8.87 11.83 11.55
N TRP A 65 9.48 11.51 10.40
CA TRP A 65 8.78 11.44 9.13
C TRP A 65 7.69 10.35 9.15
N LEU A 66 8.02 9.16 9.65
CA LEU A 66 7.10 8.04 9.72
C LEU A 66 5.91 8.31 10.65
N ALA A 67 6.14 8.99 11.78
CA ALA A 67 5.08 9.44 12.67
C ALA A 67 4.14 10.44 11.98
N ALA A 68 4.67 11.37 11.17
CA ALA A 68 3.86 12.29 10.40
C ALA A 68 3.02 11.57 9.33
N GLN A 69 3.58 10.56 8.65
CA GLN A 69 2.81 9.74 7.70
C GLN A 69 1.72 8.94 8.40
N LEU A 70 1.98 8.38 9.58
CA LEU A 70 0.98 7.68 10.39
C LEU A 70 -0.16 8.63 10.82
N GLU A 71 0.16 9.86 11.24
CA GLU A 71 -0.85 10.86 11.62
C GLU A 71 -1.69 11.33 10.42
N ALA A 72 -1.08 11.44 9.24
CA ALA A 72 -1.76 11.81 8.00
C ALA A 72 -2.56 10.65 7.38
N SER A 73 -2.33 9.41 7.83
CA SER A 73 -2.99 8.23 7.28
C SER A 73 -4.47 8.21 7.68
N PRO A 74 -5.39 7.95 6.74
CA PRO A 74 -6.78 7.72 7.08
C PRO A 74 -6.91 6.45 7.93
N ALA A 75 -7.92 6.41 8.81
CA ALA A 75 -8.26 5.19 9.52
C ALA A 75 -8.73 4.13 8.51
N ASP A 76 -8.19 2.92 8.61
CA ASP A 76 -8.62 1.77 7.80
C ASP A 76 -9.44 0.81 8.67
N ASP A 77 -10.50 0.22 8.12
CA ASP A 77 -11.36 -0.74 8.84
C ASP A 77 -10.59 -1.98 9.31
N LYS A 78 -9.42 -2.25 8.72
CA LYS A 78 -8.54 -3.37 9.06
C LYS A 78 -7.47 -3.01 10.08
N ASP A 79 -7.44 -1.76 10.55
CA ASP A 79 -6.55 -1.36 11.63
C ASP A 79 -6.90 -2.13 12.91
N THR A 80 -5.87 -2.63 13.57
CA THR A 80 -5.97 -3.34 14.85
C THR A 80 -5.13 -2.62 15.89
N GLU A 81 -5.22 -3.07 17.15
CA GLU A 81 -4.41 -2.51 18.23
C GLU A 81 -2.91 -2.63 17.95
N ASP A 82 -2.47 -3.69 17.25
CA ASP A 82 -1.06 -4.00 17.03
C ASP A 82 -0.56 -3.74 15.60
N PHE A 83 -1.46 -3.35 14.68
CA PHE A 83 -1.13 -3.10 13.29
C PHE A 83 -2.03 -2.00 12.70
N LYS A 84 -1.40 -1.03 12.04
CA LYS A 84 -2.11 0.02 11.30
C LYS A 84 -1.58 0.14 9.90
N TYR A 85 -2.45 0.33 8.91
CA TYR A 85 -2.03 0.68 7.57
C TYR A 85 -1.54 2.14 7.54
N ILE A 86 -0.39 2.36 6.90
CA ILE A 86 0.17 3.69 6.72
C ILE A 86 0.07 4.05 5.25
N THR A 87 -0.62 5.14 4.94
CA THR A 87 -0.65 5.73 3.60
C THR A 87 0.53 6.67 3.46
N PHE A 88 1.47 6.33 2.57
CA PHE A 88 2.60 7.19 2.27
C PHE A 88 2.20 8.24 1.23
N THR A 89 2.34 9.51 1.58
CA THR A 89 2.02 10.65 0.72
C THR A 89 3.18 11.07 -0.17
N GLU A 90 4.40 10.68 0.20
CA GLU A 90 5.64 10.98 -0.49
C GLU A 90 6.59 9.78 -0.43
N LEU A 91 7.62 9.79 -1.28
CA LEU A 91 8.62 8.74 -1.30
C LEU A 91 9.33 8.66 0.06
N PRO A 92 9.42 7.47 0.69
CA PRO A 92 10.10 7.33 1.97
C PRO A 92 11.56 7.81 1.90
N PRO A 93 12.03 8.63 2.86
CA PRO A 93 13.41 9.10 2.91
C PRO A 93 14.32 7.95 3.40
N PHE A 94 14.52 6.94 2.55
CA PHE A 94 15.24 5.72 2.90
C PHE A 94 16.65 6.03 3.43
N VAL A 95 16.90 5.66 4.69
CA VAL A 95 18.22 5.75 5.33
C VAL A 95 19.13 4.58 4.93
N GLY A 96 20.40 4.64 5.34
CA GLY A 96 21.42 3.64 4.99
C GLY A 96 21.11 2.21 5.47
N SER A 97 20.27 2.05 6.49
CA SER A 97 19.86 0.76 7.03
C SER A 97 18.89 -0.01 6.13
N HIS A 98 18.17 0.66 5.21
CA HIS A 98 17.23 0.00 4.29
C HIS A 98 18.00 -0.68 3.16
N LYS A 99 17.89 -2.01 3.09
CA LYS A 99 18.65 -2.85 2.14
C LYS A 99 17.77 -3.56 1.11
N SER A 100 16.46 -3.34 1.17
CA SER A 100 15.48 -4.03 0.34
C SER A 100 15.67 -3.80 -1.16
N LEU A 101 15.24 -4.78 -1.97
CA LEU A 101 15.19 -4.66 -3.42
C LEU A 101 14.26 -3.53 -3.84
N MET A 102 13.10 -3.41 -3.17
CA MET A 102 12.15 -2.32 -3.39
C MET A 102 12.81 -0.95 -3.31
N ARG A 103 13.62 -0.67 -2.28
CA ARG A 103 14.35 0.61 -2.16
C ARG A 103 15.21 0.90 -3.40
N LYS A 104 15.83 -0.11 -3.99
CA LYS A 104 16.73 0.05 -5.15
C LYS A 104 15.99 0.36 -6.43
N VAL A 105 14.73 -0.05 -6.54
CA VAL A 105 13.91 0.05 -7.76
C VAL A 105 12.93 1.21 -7.68
N LEU A 106 12.42 1.52 -6.48
CA LEU A 106 11.43 2.56 -6.26
C LEU A 106 12.06 3.96 -6.43
N THR A 107 11.76 4.59 -7.56
CA THR A 107 12.15 5.97 -7.86
C THR A 107 11.02 6.93 -7.48
N PRO A 108 11.30 8.26 -7.32
CA PRO A 108 10.26 9.25 -7.12
C PRO A 108 9.21 9.25 -8.25
N GLU A 109 9.64 9.06 -9.50
CA GLU A 109 8.75 8.98 -10.67
C GLU A 109 7.82 7.76 -10.59
N LEU A 110 8.37 6.60 -10.20
CA LEU A 110 7.57 5.37 -10.06
C LEU A 110 6.58 5.49 -8.90
N PHE A 111 7.00 6.07 -7.78
CA PHE A 111 6.12 6.31 -6.63
C PHE A 111 4.96 7.22 -7.02
N GLU A 112 5.23 8.37 -7.65
CA GLU A 112 4.19 9.31 -8.07
C GLU A 112 3.20 8.68 -9.07
N LYS A 113 3.68 7.78 -9.93
CA LYS A 113 2.83 7.06 -10.88
C LYS A 113 1.91 6.04 -10.21
N LEU A 114 2.36 5.39 -9.14
CA LEU A 114 1.70 4.22 -8.55
C LEU A 114 0.99 4.50 -7.23
N LYS A 115 1.25 5.63 -6.57
CA LYS A 115 0.71 5.93 -5.23
C LYS A 115 -0.82 5.95 -5.15
N ASP A 116 -1.48 6.37 -6.23
CA ASP A 116 -2.93 6.47 -6.33
C ASP A 116 -3.57 5.20 -6.96
N VAL A 117 -2.75 4.21 -7.35
CA VAL A 117 -3.22 2.94 -7.91
C VAL A 117 -3.69 2.02 -6.79
N LYS A 118 -4.85 1.40 -7.00
CA LYS A 118 -5.52 0.52 -6.06
C LYS A 118 -6.07 -0.70 -6.79
N SER A 119 -5.83 -1.90 -6.24
CA SER A 119 -6.43 -3.14 -6.76
C SER A 119 -7.94 -3.17 -6.53
N SER A 120 -8.64 -4.11 -7.17
CA SER A 120 -10.09 -4.26 -6.99
C SER A 120 -10.46 -4.61 -5.54
N LYS A 121 -9.53 -5.22 -4.79
CA LYS A 121 -9.68 -5.54 -3.34
C LYS A 121 -9.19 -4.43 -2.42
N GLY A 122 -8.70 -3.35 -3.01
CA GLY A 122 -8.28 -2.17 -2.30
C GLY A 122 -6.84 -2.14 -1.82
N TYR A 123 -5.98 -2.99 -2.37
CA TYR A 123 -4.55 -2.99 -2.07
C TYR A 123 -3.85 -1.85 -2.80
N THR A 124 -3.05 -1.07 -2.08
CA THR A 124 -2.33 0.10 -2.61
C THR A 124 -0.83 -0.14 -2.62
N LEU A 125 -0.11 0.73 -3.34
CA LEU A 125 1.36 0.77 -3.30
C LEU A 125 1.88 0.85 -1.85
N SER A 126 1.23 1.68 -1.02
CA SER A 126 1.60 1.88 0.38
C SER A 126 1.50 0.59 1.19
N ASN A 127 0.43 -0.19 1.01
CA ASN A 127 0.25 -1.48 1.67
C ASN A 127 1.39 -2.45 1.33
N GLY A 128 1.81 -2.47 0.06
CA GLY A 128 2.89 -3.33 -0.42
C GLY A 128 4.25 -2.96 0.18
N MET A 129 4.57 -1.67 0.24
CA MET A 129 5.89 -1.22 0.69
C MET A 129 6.05 -1.08 2.20
N GLN A 130 4.96 -0.98 2.95
CA GLN A 130 5.00 -0.71 4.39
C GLN A 130 5.93 -1.68 5.13
N ALA A 131 5.92 -2.97 4.78
CA ALA A 131 6.82 -3.95 5.36
C ALA A 131 8.31 -3.56 5.19
N GLY A 132 8.74 -3.16 3.98
CA GLY A 132 10.12 -2.74 3.69
C GLY A 132 10.50 -1.36 4.21
N VAL A 133 9.50 -0.49 4.42
CA VAL A 133 9.67 0.82 5.06
C VAL A 133 9.84 0.65 6.58
N LEU A 134 9.04 -0.19 7.24
CA LEU A 134 9.13 -0.41 8.69
C LEU A 134 10.28 -1.35 9.08
N ARG A 135 10.69 -2.27 8.20
CA ARG A 135 11.75 -3.25 8.50
C ARG A 135 12.91 -3.10 7.51
N PRO A 136 13.88 -2.22 7.80
CA PRO A 136 15.00 -1.92 6.89
C PRO A 136 15.84 -3.14 6.46
N HIS A 137 15.84 -4.20 7.27
CA HIS A 137 16.61 -5.42 7.05
C HIS A 137 15.95 -6.43 6.08
N LEU A 138 14.72 -6.19 5.61
CA LEU A 138 14.05 -7.11 4.67
C LEU A 138 14.71 -7.13 3.30
N GLY A 139 14.78 -8.33 2.70
CA GLY A 139 15.40 -8.55 1.40
C GLY A 139 14.61 -7.98 0.22
N VAL A 140 13.32 -8.34 0.08
CA VAL A 140 12.47 -7.85 -1.03
C VAL A 140 11.86 -6.49 -0.68
N GLY A 141 11.21 -6.41 0.48
CA GLY A 141 10.62 -5.17 1.02
C GLY A 141 9.29 -4.75 0.41
N PHE A 142 8.69 -5.57 -0.44
CA PHE A 142 7.35 -5.36 -1.00
C PHE A 142 6.53 -6.64 -0.88
N THR A 143 5.24 -6.53 -0.57
CA THR A 143 4.29 -7.64 -0.51
C THR A 143 3.15 -7.42 -1.51
N ALA A 144 2.68 -8.48 -2.15
CA ALA A 144 1.48 -8.46 -2.96
C ALA A 144 0.29 -8.95 -2.10
N GLY A 145 -0.80 -8.18 -2.07
CA GLY A 145 -2.01 -8.54 -1.31
C GLY A 145 -3.05 -9.33 -2.12
N ASP A 146 -2.92 -9.31 -3.44
CA ASP A 146 -3.80 -9.99 -4.38
C ASP A 146 -3.07 -10.24 -5.71
N GLU A 147 -3.69 -11.00 -6.62
CA GLU A 147 -3.08 -11.37 -7.90
C GLU A 147 -2.91 -10.15 -8.84
N GLU A 148 -3.80 -9.16 -8.77
CA GLU A 148 -3.73 -7.95 -9.61
C GLU A 148 -2.48 -7.12 -9.30
N CYS A 149 -1.93 -7.23 -8.09
CA CYS A 149 -0.71 -6.53 -7.68
C CYS A 149 0.48 -6.77 -8.60
N PHE A 150 0.59 -7.95 -9.24
CA PHE A 150 1.70 -8.28 -10.14
C PHE A 150 1.59 -7.59 -11.51
N GLU A 151 0.41 -7.09 -11.86
CA GLU A 151 0.18 -6.33 -13.09
C GLU A 151 0.14 -4.82 -12.82
N LEU A 152 -0.34 -4.42 -11.64
CA LEU A 152 -0.53 -3.02 -11.26
C LEU A 152 0.75 -2.32 -10.78
N PHE A 153 1.64 -3.03 -10.07
CA PHE A 153 2.82 -2.48 -9.39
C PHE A 153 4.13 -3.10 -9.90
#